data_AF-A0A967QY89-F1
#
_entry.id   AF-A0A967QY89-F1
#
_cell.length_a   1.000
_cell.length_b   1.000
_cell.length_c   1.000
_cell.angle_alpha   90.00
_cell.angle_beta   90.00
_cell.angle_gamma   90.00
#
_symmetry.space_group_name_H-M   'P 1'
#
loop_
_entity.id
_entity.type
_entity.pdbx_description
1 polymer ?
#
loop_
_entity_poly.entity_id
_entity_poly.type
_entity_poly.pdbx_seq_one_letter_code
_entity_poly.pdbx_strand_id
1 'polypeptide(L)' 'VLQLMPSLSKMKLLRQWAGLCDMTPDFGPIIGPTPVEGFYVDVGWGTYGFKAGPVAGETVAEMVATGTPPELIEPF' A
#
# COMPACT_ATOMS: atom_id res chain seq x y z
N VAL A 1 -14.74 -1.89 19.50
CA VAL A 1 -14.10 -3.09 20.12
C VAL A 1 -14.94 -3.65 21.27
N LEU A 2 -15.16 -2.94 22.37
CA LEU A 2 -15.92 -3.48 23.52
C LEU A 2 -17.40 -3.82 23.22
N GLN A 3 -18.01 -3.14 22.24
CA GLN A 3 -19.34 -3.51 21.73
C GLN A 3 -19.34 -4.86 20.98
N LEU A 4 -18.23 -5.18 20.28
CA LEU A 4 -18.07 -6.44 19.54
C LEU A 4 -17.52 -7.56 20.45
N MET A 5 -16.71 -7.22 21.45
CA MET A 5 -16.04 -8.16 22.36
C MET A 5 -16.09 -7.65 23.82
N PRO A 6 -17.25 -7.77 24.50
CA PRO A 6 -17.43 -7.21 25.85
C PRO A 6 -16.55 -7.86 26.94
N SER A 7 -16.15 -9.11 26.73
CA SER A 7 -15.28 -9.87 27.65
C SER A 7 -13.90 -9.22 27.82
N LEU A 8 -13.45 -8.39 26.87
CA LEU A 8 -12.16 -7.70 26.94
C LEU A 8 -12.20 -6.44 27.83
N SER A 9 -13.35 -6.07 28.39
CA SER A 9 -13.56 -4.79 29.12
C SER A 9 -12.63 -4.56 30.32
N LYS A 10 -12.10 -5.62 30.93
CA LYS A 10 -11.22 -5.54 32.11
C LYS A 10 -9.76 -5.91 31.81
N MET A 11 -9.41 -6.16 30.54
CA MET A 11 -8.03 -6.50 30.18
C MET A 11 -7.12 -5.27 30.24
N LYS A 12 -5.86 -5.47 30.68
CA LYS A 12 -4.83 -4.43 30.63
C LYS A 12 -4.29 -4.31 29.19
N LEU A 13 -4.32 -3.09 28.64
CA LEU A 13 -3.73 -2.81 27.32
C LEU A 13 -2.21 -2.73 27.44
N LEU A 14 -1.49 -3.59 26.71
CA LEU A 14 -0.02 -3.62 26.76
C LEU A 14 0.64 -2.53 25.93
N ARG A 15 0.03 -2.16 24.78
CA ARG A 15 0.56 -1.17 23.85
C ARG A 15 -0.54 -0.57 22.99
N GLN A 16 -0.39 0.72 22.66
CA GLN A 16 -1.18 1.44 21.68
C GLN A 16 -0.23 2.12 20.69
N TRP A 17 -0.61 2.18 19.42
CA TRP A 17 0.13 2.92 18.40
C TRP A 17 -0.85 3.41 17.33
N ALA A 18 -0.40 4.37 16.53
CA ALA A 18 -1.09 4.86 15.35
C ALA A 18 -0.11 4.85 14.17
N GLY A 19 -0.62 4.52 12.98
CA GLY A 19 0.11 4.57 11.73
C GLY A 19 -0.54 5.58 10.80
N LEU A 20 0.27 6.21 9.97
CA LEU A 20 -0.22 7.01 8.86
C LEU A 20 -0.46 6.09 7.65
N CYS A 21 -1.57 6.31 6.96
CA CYS A 21 -1.83 5.73 5.65
C CYS A 21 -2.00 6.88 4.67
N ASP A 22 -1.09 6.96 3.69
CA ASP A 22 -1.16 7.89 2.58
C ASP A 22 -2.23 7.42 1.59
N MET A 23 -3.28 8.22 1.43
CA MET A 23 -4.45 7.90 0.62
C MET A 23 -4.54 8.89 -0.53
N THR A 24 -4.64 8.39 -1.74
CA THR A 24 -5.02 9.16 -2.92
C THR A 24 -6.53 9.49 -2.92
N PRO A 25 -6.96 10.53 -3.65
CA PRO A 25 -8.39 10.90 -3.73
C PRO A 25 -9.30 9.82 -4.34
N ASP A 26 -8.74 8.96 -5.20
CA ASP A 26 -9.45 7.88 -5.90
C ASP A 26 -9.24 6.50 -5.25
N PHE A 27 -8.53 6.44 -4.12
CA PHE A 27 -8.21 5.23 -3.36
C PHE A 27 -7.29 4.23 -4.09
N GLY A 28 -6.77 4.58 -5.27
CA GLY A 28 -5.81 3.79 -6.03
C GLY A 28 -4.36 4.12 -5.67
N PRO A 29 -3.42 3.18 -5.75
CA PRO A 29 -2.00 3.49 -5.60
C PRO A 29 -1.52 4.34 -6.79
N ILE A 30 -0.39 5.04 -6.60
CA ILE A 30 0.36 5.69 -7.67
C ILE A 30 1.60 4.83 -7.92
N ILE A 31 1.68 4.25 -9.13
CA ILE A 31 2.74 3.31 -9.48
C ILE A 31 3.35 3.71 -10.81
N GLY A 32 4.67 3.73 -10.89
CA GLY A 32 5.37 3.84 -12.17
C GLY A 32 6.44 4.94 -12.22
N PRO A 33 6.90 5.29 -13.42
CA PRO A 33 8.01 6.22 -13.59
C PRO A 33 7.60 7.66 -13.27
N THR A 34 8.56 8.41 -12.77
CA THR A 34 8.42 9.87 -12.62
C THR A 34 9.15 10.58 -13.76
N PRO A 35 9.02 11.92 -13.87
CA PRO A 35 9.84 12.71 -14.80
C PRO A 35 11.36 12.65 -14.53
N VAL A 36 11.79 12.15 -13.37
CA VAL A 36 13.21 11.98 -13.04
C VAL A 36 13.67 10.60 -13.52
N GLU A 37 14.70 10.59 -14.37
CA GLU A 37 15.23 9.35 -14.96
C GLU A 37 15.65 8.35 -13.88
N GLY A 38 15.20 7.10 -14.03
CA GLY A 38 15.48 6.01 -13.10
C GLY A 38 14.73 6.10 -11.76
N PHE A 39 13.83 7.08 -11.57
CA PHE A 39 13.04 7.22 -10.36
C PHE A 39 11.60 6.74 -10.58
N TYR A 40 11.27 5.64 -9.91
CA TYR A 40 9.95 5.01 -9.91
C TYR A 40 9.29 5.18 -8.53
N VAL A 41 7.97 5.30 -8.52
CA VAL A 41 7.16 5.39 -7.31
C VAL A 41 6.23 4.20 -7.19
N ASP A 42 5.98 3.81 -5.94
CA ASP A 42 4.99 2.82 -5.53
C ASP A 42 4.42 3.28 -4.18
N VAL A 43 3.40 4.13 -4.21
CA VAL A 43 2.90 4.90 -3.05
C VAL A 43 1.37 5.03 -3.06
N GLY A 44 0.77 5.63 -2.03
CA GLY A 44 -0.67 5.94 -2.03
C GLY A 44 -1.56 4.72 -1.74
N TRP A 45 -0.98 3.65 -1.22
CA TRP A 45 -1.66 2.37 -0.99
C TRP A 45 -2.72 2.38 0.11
N GLY A 46 -2.73 3.40 0.95
CA GLY A 46 -3.69 3.47 2.03
C GLY A 46 -3.59 2.30 2.99
N THR A 47 -4.74 1.64 3.22
CA THR A 47 -4.85 0.46 4.08
C THR A 47 -4.57 -0.86 3.35
N TYR A 48 -4.30 -0.81 2.04
CA TYR A 48 -4.19 -2.01 1.20
C TYR A 48 -2.74 -2.44 0.94
N GLY A 49 -1.75 -1.61 1.23
CA GLY A 49 -0.34 -1.87 0.89
C GLY A 49 0.22 -3.15 1.51
N PHE A 50 -0.20 -3.50 2.74
CA PHE A 50 0.32 -4.69 3.42
C PHE A 50 0.04 -5.99 2.66
N LYS A 51 -1.14 -6.13 2.05
CA LYS A 51 -1.49 -7.33 1.26
C LYS A 51 -0.93 -7.27 -0.16
N ALA A 52 -0.81 -6.07 -0.72
CA ALA A 52 -0.46 -5.87 -2.13
C ALA A 52 1.06 -5.79 -2.36
N GLY A 53 1.85 -5.47 -1.33
CA GLY A 53 3.29 -5.27 -1.43
C GLY A 53 4.07 -6.33 -2.21
N PRO A 54 3.81 -7.64 -2.04
CA PRO A 54 4.53 -8.66 -2.82
C PRO A 54 4.31 -8.56 -4.33
N VAL A 55 3.06 -8.41 -4.77
CA VAL A 55 2.74 -8.33 -6.21
C VAL A 55 3.07 -6.96 -6.78
N ALA A 56 2.95 -5.89 -5.99
CA ALA A 56 3.39 -4.55 -6.37
C ALA A 56 4.90 -4.53 -6.63
N GLY A 57 5.70 -5.12 -5.74
CA GLY A 57 7.15 -5.21 -5.92
C GLY A 57 7.55 -6.02 -7.15
N GLU A 58 6.88 -7.14 -7.42
CA GLU A 58 7.14 -7.98 -8.60
C GLU A 58 6.82 -7.24 -9.91
N THR A 59 5.65 -6.59 -9.97
CA THR A 59 5.21 -5.86 -11.17
C THR A 59 6.03 -4.60 -11.43
N VAL A 60 6.42 -3.86 -10.38
CA VAL A 60 7.36 -2.73 -10.51
C VAL A 60 8.73 -3.21 -10.97
N ALA A 61 9.23 -4.35 -10.48
CA ALA A 61 10.50 -4.91 -10.93
C ALA A 61 10.47 -5.30 -12.42
N GLU A 62 9.37 -5.90 -12.89
CA GLU A 62 9.16 -6.19 -14.31
C GLU A 62 9.12 -4.92 -15.16
N MET A 63 8.39 -3.90 -14.70
CA MET A 63 8.34 -2.59 -15.37
C MET A 63 9.73 -1.95 -15.48
N VAL A 64 10.54 -2.02 -14.41
CA VAL A 64 11.92 -1.51 -14.42
C VAL A 64 12.81 -2.29 -15.40
N ALA A 65 12.66 -3.60 -15.48
CA ALA A 65 13.48 -4.46 -16.34
C ALA A 65 13.12 -4.32 -17.83
N THR A 66 11.85 -4.11 -18.14
CA THR A 66 11.31 -4.11 -19.52
C THR A 66 11.02 -2.72 -20.06
N GLY A 67 10.90 -1.71 -19.19
CA GLY A 67 10.45 -0.37 -19.52
C GLY A 67 8.96 -0.26 -19.84
N THR A 68 8.17 -1.32 -19.66
CA THR A 68 6.74 -1.36 -20.02
C THR A 68 5.91 -1.78 -18.79
N PRO A 69 4.79 -1.09 -18.49
CA PRO A 69 3.90 -1.50 -17.41
C PRO A 69 3.27 -2.88 -17.69
N PRO A 70 3.34 -3.83 -16.74
CA PRO A 70 2.52 -5.03 -16.78
C PRO A 70 1.03 -4.69 -16.74
N GLU A 71 0.19 -5.50 -17.39
CA GLU A 71 -1.28 -5.30 -17.48
C GLU A 71 -1.94 -5.06 -16.12
N LEU A 72 -1.43 -5.72 -15.07
CA LEU A 72 -1.97 -5.59 -13.71
C LEU A 72 -1.83 -4.19 -13.12
N ILE A 73 -0.76 -3.46 -13.48
CA ILE A 73 -0.48 -2.12 -12.96
C ILE A 73 -0.58 -1.01 -14.01
N GLU A 74 -0.93 -1.35 -15.25
CA GLU A 74 -1.17 -0.39 -16.35
C GLU A 74 -2.18 0.73 -16.00
N PRO A 75 -3.24 0.49 -15.21
CA PRO A 75 -4.19 1.56 -14.87
C PRO A 75 -3.68 2.61 -13.88
N PHE A 76 -2.51 2.42 -13.26
CA PHE A 76 -1.98 3.25 -12.17
C PHE A 76 -0.91 4.25 -12.62
#